data_AF-A0A0N7J9V0-F1
#
_entry.id   AF-A0A0N7J9V0-F1
#
_cell.length_a   1.000
_cell.length_b   1.000
_cell.length_c   1.000
_cell.angle_alpha   90.00
_cell.angle_beta   90.00
_cell.angle_gamma   90.00
#
_symmetry.space_group_name_H-M   'P 1'
#
loop_
_entity.id
_entity.type
_entity.pdbx_description
1 polymer ?
#
loop_
_entity_poly.entity_id
_entity_poly.type
_entity_poly.pdbx_seq_one_letter_code
_entity_poly.pdbx_strand_id
1 'polypeptide(L)'
;MPDLPGCFSGSNRGIEHAIDNSKEAIELWIETALDMGQVIPQPSLISKFHLQNEYSGWIWAAVEIDTTLLSDEMKRFTPLL
;
A
#
# COMPACT_ATOMS: atom_id res chain seq x y z
N MET A 1 6.06 5.28 2.62
CA MET A 1 6.13 4.18 1.65
C MET A 1 6.61 4.76 0.33
N PRO A 2 7.80 4.42 -0.18
CA PRO A 2 8.43 5.18 -1.27
C PRO A 2 7.64 5.23 -2.57
N ASP A 3 6.90 4.17 -2.91
CA ASP A 3 6.11 4.11 -4.15
C ASP A 3 4.74 4.82 -4.04
N LEU A 4 4.29 5.17 -2.84
CA LEU A 4 2.97 5.77 -2.60
C LEU A 4 3.15 7.19 -2.00
N PRO A 5 3.09 8.25 -2.82
CA PRO A 5 3.29 9.62 -2.36
C PRO A 5 2.32 9.99 -1.23
N GLY A 6 2.87 10.53 -0.14
CA GLY A 6 2.07 10.95 1.03
C GLY A 6 1.65 9.81 1.96
N CYS A 7 1.92 8.54 1.63
CA CYS A 7 1.63 7.41 2.51
C CYS A 7 2.75 7.23 3.54
N PHE A 8 2.44 7.45 4.81
CA PHE A 8 3.34 7.28 5.94
C PHE A 8 2.63 6.58 7.10
N SER A 9 3.37 5.74 7.81
CA SER A 9 2.93 5.12 9.06
C SER A 9 4.14 4.93 9.98
N GLY A 10 3.88 4.53 11.22
CA GLY A 10 4.93 4.20 12.19
C GLY A 10 4.34 3.55 13.43
N SER A 11 5.20 3.02 14.29
CA SER A 11 4.80 2.43 15.58
C SER A 11 5.85 2.68 16.64
N ASN A 12 5.41 2.86 17.89
CA ASN A 12 6.28 2.87 19.08
C ASN A 12 6.36 1.49 19.76
N ARG A 13 5.69 0.46 19.21
CA ARG A 13 5.55 -0.87 19.81
C ARG A 13 6.45 -1.95 19.20
N GLY A 14 7.30 -1.60 18.23
CA GLY A 14 8.21 -2.52 17.55
C GLY A 14 8.08 -2.48 16.03
N ILE A 15 8.91 -3.28 15.35
CA ILE A 15 8.99 -3.32 13.88
C ILE A 15 7.77 -4.06 13.31
N GLU A 16 7.34 -5.13 13.94
CA GLU A 16 6.20 -5.95 13.53
C GLU A 16 4.94 -5.08 13.45
N HIS A 17 4.69 -4.30 14.50
CA HIS A 17 3.55 -3.38 14.53
C HIS A 17 3.71 -2.20 13.56
N ALA A 18 4.93 -1.79 13.22
CA ALA A 18 5.15 -0.79 12.18
C ALA A 18 4.84 -1.35 10.78
N ILE A 19 5.10 -2.64 10.54
CA ILE A 19 4.74 -3.35 9.31
C ILE A 19 3.21 -3.47 9.21
N ASP A 20 2.53 -3.87 10.28
CA ASP A 20 1.06 -3.95 10.31
C ASP A 20 0.43 -2.58 10.02
N ASN A 21 0.87 -1.53 10.72
CA ASN A 21 0.42 -0.15 10.47
C ASN A 21 0.74 0.30 9.04
N SER A 22 1.84 -0.18 8.44
CA SER A 22 2.19 0.12 7.06
C SER A 22 1.22 -0.54 6.09
N LYS A 23 0.83 -1.78 6.36
CA LYS A 23 -0.15 -2.49 5.54
C LYS A 23 -1.49 -1.76 5.53
N GLU A 24 -2.03 -1.41 6.69
CA GLU A 24 -3.29 -0.66 6.80
C GLU A 24 -3.24 0.70 6.09
N ALA A 25 -2.14 1.44 6.25
CA ALA A 25 -1.97 2.73 5.58
C ALA A 25 -1.87 2.60 4.04
N ILE A 26 -1.27 1.52 3.54
CA ILE A 26 -1.21 1.21 2.11
C ILE A 26 -2.59 0.85 1.57
N GLU A 27 -3.35 0.01 2.28
CA GLU A 27 -4.72 -0.39 1.91
C GLU A 27 -5.62 0.85 1.79
N LEU A 28 -5.62 1.72 2.80
CA LEU A 28 -6.42 2.96 2.81
C LEU A 28 -6.00 3.93 1.69
N TRP A 29 -4.70 4.04 1.40
CA TRP A 29 -4.21 4.87 0.31
C TRP A 29 -4.72 4.35 -1.04
N ILE A 30 -4.66 3.03 -1.25
CA ILE A 30 -5.12 2.38 -2.49
C ILE A 30 -6.63 2.52 -2.65
N GLU A 31 -7.41 2.28 -1.59
CA GLU A 31 -8.87 2.46 -1.57
C GLU A 31 -9.24 3.91 -1.97
N THR A 32 -8.61 4.90 -1.34
CA THR A 32 -8.82 6.32 -1.67
C THR A 32 -8.46 6.61 -3.14
N ALA A 33 -7.35 6.06 -3.64
CA ALA A 33 -6.95 6.24 -5.04
C ALA A 33 -7.98 5.64 -6.00
N LEU A 34 -8.53 4.46 -5.70
CA LEU A 34 -9.58 3.80 -6.48
C LEU A 34 -10.87 4.65 -6.50
N ASP A 35 -11.32 5.13 -5.35
CA ASP A 35 -12.51 5.99 -5.21
C ASP A 35 -12.38 7.29 -6.01
N MET A 36 -11.16 7.83 -6.07
CA MET A 36 -10.85 9.04 -6.83
C MET A 36 -10.57 8.77 -8.31
N GLY A 37 -10.63 7.51 -8.78
CA GLY A 37 -10.29 7.12 -10.15
C GLY A 37 -8.84 7.38 -10.53
N GLN A 38 -7.94 7.40 -9.55
CA GLN A 38 -6.51 7.62 -9.72
C GLN A 38 -5.79 6.33 -10.12
N VAL A 39 -4.65 6.50 -10.80
CA VAL A 39 -3.78 5.37 -11.14
C VAL A 39 -2.97 4.98 -9.91
N ILE A 40 -3.07 3.71 -9.53
CA ILE A 40 -2.21 3.12 -8.49
C ILE A 40 -0.81 2.89 -9.07
N PRO A 41 0.25 3.46 -8.47
CA PRO A 41 1.63 3.22 -8.90
C PRO A 41 2.01 1.74 -8.81
N GLN A 42 2.83 1.27 -9.74
CA GLN A 42 3.41 -0.08 -9.67
C GLN A 42 4.46 -0.17 -8.56
N PRO A 43 4.49 -1.26 -7.77
CA PRO A 43 5.47 -1.42 -6.71
C PRO A 43 6.88 -1.57 -7.30
N SER A 44 7.86 -0.91 -6.68
CA SER A 44 9.26 -1.07 -7.00
C SER A 44 9.86 -2.27 -6.26
N LEU A 45 10.90 -2.89 -6.83
CA LEU A 45 11.72 -3.85 -6.10
C LEU A 45 12.50 -3.14 -4.97
N ILE A 46 12.64 -3.79 -3.82
CA ILE A 46 13.45 -3.28 -2.69
C ILE A 46 14.88 -2.93 -3.12
N SER A 47 15.46 -3.69 -4.05
CA SER A 47 16.81 -3.47 -4.58
C SER A 47 16.99 -2.09 -5.23
N LYS A 48 15.91 -1.48 -5.75
CA LYS A 48 15.93 -0.11 -6.29
C LYS A 48 16.29 0.92 -5.22
N PHE A 49 15.78 0.73 -4.00
CA PHE A 49 15.93 1.67 -2.90
C PHE A 49 17.15 1.40 -2.03
N HIS A 50 17.55 0.12 -1.89
CA HIS A 50 18.72 -0.26 -1.09
C HIS A 50 20.02 0.43 -1.54
N LEU A 51 20.11 0.81 -2.82
CA LEU A 51 21.28 1.49 -3.40
C LEU A 51 21.27 3.02 -3.22
N GLN A 52 20.20 3.60 -2.67
CA GLN A 52 20.05 5.04 -2.53
C GLN A 52 20.51 5.50 -1.14
N ASN A 53 21.42 6.48 -1.11
CA ASN A 53 21.99 7.01 0.15
C ASN A 53 20.94 7.55 1.13
N GLU A 54 19.80 8.05 0.63
CA GLU A 54 18.70 8.55 1.45
C GLU A 54 18.13 7.49 2.42
N TYR A 55 18.21 6.21 2.03
CA TYR A 55 17.69 5.09 2.81
C TYR A 55 18.80 4.29 3.52
N SER A 56 19.99 4.88 3.67
CA SER A 56 21.09 4.25 4.38
C SER A 56 20.70 3.91 5.83
N GLY A 57 20.89 2.64 6.22
CA GLY A 57 20.56 2.15 7.56
C GLY A 57 19.09 1.77 7.78
N TRP A 58 18.25 1.85 6.76
CA TRP A 58 16.85 1.46 6.87
C TRP A 58 16.68 -0.07 6.82
N ILE A 59 15.65 -0.55 7.51
CA ILE A 59 15.15 -1.93 7.41
C ILE A 59 14.02 -1.94 6.38
N TRP A 60 14.02 -2.95 5.50
CA TRP A 60 13.03 -3.11 4.46
C TRP A 60 12.08 -4.26 4.78
N ALA A 61 10.80 -4.05 4.49
CA ALA A 61 9.76 -5.07 4.52
C ALA A 61 8.90 -4.95 3.25
N ALA A 62 8.38 -6.08 2.79
CA ALA A 62 7.36 -6.12 1.75
C ALA A 62 6.04 -6.55 2.40
N VAL A 63 4.93 -5.97 1.94
CA VAL A 63 3.59 -6.37 2.35
C VAL A 63 2.81 -6.78 1.11
N GLU A 64 2.03 -7.84 1.23
CA GLU A 64 1.12 -8.29 0.18
C GLU A 64 -0.25 -7.62 0.37
N ILE A 65 -0.77 -7.08 -0.72
CA ILE A 65 -2.05 -6.37 -0.76
C ILE A 65 -2.88 -6.99 -1.87
N ASP A 66 -4.08 -7.45 -1.54
CA ASP A 66 -5.06 -7.90 -2.51
C ASP A 66 -5.99 -6.74 -2.88
N THR A 67 -5.72 -6.09 -4.00
CA THR A 67 -6.49 -4.94 -4.46
C THR A 67 -7.92 -5.30 -4.87
N THR A 68 -8.22 -6.58 -5.12
CA THR A 68 -9.57 -7.02 -5.49
C THR A 68 -10.55 -6.95 -4.32
N LEU A 69 -10.03 -6.94 -3.10
CA LEU A 69 -10.81 -6.80 -1.86
C LEU A 69 -11.01 -5.33 -1.46
N LEU A 70 -10.32 -4.39 -2.12
CA LEU A 70 -10.32 -2.96 -1.78
C LEU A 70 -11.24 -2.13 -2.68
N SER A 71 -11.63 -2.64 -3.84
CA SER A 71 -12.52 -1.90 -4.74
C SER A 71 -13.99 -2.13 -4.35
N ASP A 72 -14.72 -1.03 -4.18
CA ASP A 72 -16.18 -1.03 -3.95
C ASP A 72 -17.01 -1.40 -5.20
N GLU A 73 -16.41 -2.05 -6.21
CA GLU A 73 -17.14 -2.68 -7.32
C GLU A 73 -17.96 -3.88 -6.81
N MET A 74 -19.01 -3.61 -6.04
CA MET A 74 -20.12 -4.53 -5.85
C MET A 74 -20.79 -4.69 -7.20
N LYS A 75 -20.36 -5.68 -7.99
CA LYS A 75 -21.06 -6.15 -9.20
C LYS A 75 -22.46 -6.60 -8.80
N ARG A 76 -23.40 -5.68 -8.85
CA ARG A 76 -24.82 -5.96 -8.62
C ARG A 76 -25.29 -6.80 -9.80
N PHE A 77 -25.43 -8.11 -9.57
CA PHE A 77 -26.02 -9.01 -10.54
C PHE A 77 -27.53 -8.72 -10.56
N THR A 78 -28.01 -7.93 -11.51
CA THR A 78 -29.44 -7.84 -11.81
C THR A 78 -29.84 -9.10 -12.57
N PRO A 79 -30.66 -10.01 -12.00
CA PRO A 79 -31.20 -11.12 -12.76
C PRO A 79 -32.12 -10.52 -13.82
N LEU A 80 -31.84 -10.81 -15.10
CA LEU A 80 -32.78 -10.51 -16.18
C LEU A 80 -33.99 -11.44 -15.99
N LEU A 81 -35.14 -10.85 -15.65
CA LEU A 81 -36.47 -11.47 -15.76
C LEU A 81 -37.17 -10.90 -17.00
#